data_AF-A0ABD1NZD3-F1
#
_entry.id   AF-A0ABD1NZD3-F1
#
_cell.length_a   1.000
_cell.length_b   1.000
_cell.length_c   1.000
_cell.angle_alpha   90.00
_cell.angle_beta   90.00
_cell.angle_gamma   90.00
#
_symmetry.space_group_name_H-M   'P 1'
#
loop_
_entity.id
_entity.type
_entity.pdbx_description
1 polymer ?
#
loop_
_entity_poly.entity_id
_entity_poly.type
_entity_poly.pdbx_seq_one_letter_code
_entity_poly.pdbx_strand_id
1 'polypeptide(L)'
;MAAGWNATLIVETWCQGGDIATSIGLAVASHHTGGRHICIVPDEESRSDYNNAITKSGLLVQVIVGGPVEVMEGLDGIDFLVVDCKQEEYERILRVAKLGQRGAVLVCKNASPRDGLGFEWQSLVDWKSRIVRSVFLPVGKGLDIAHVGAKTGNVKGDKRKWIKHIDTQSGEEFVIRK
;
A
#
# COMPACT_ATOMS: atom_id res chain seq x y z
N MET A 1 8.09 7.44 -2.92
CA MET A 1 6.69 7.11 -3.22
C MET A 1 5.74 7.82 -2.25
N ALA A 2 5.64 7.42 -0.99
CA ALA A 2 4.72 8.02 -0.02
C ALA A 2 4.85 9.55 0.15
N ALA A 3 6.08 10.06 0.27
CA ALA A 3 6.31 11.51 0.32
C ALA A 3 5.89 12.23 -0.98
N GLY A 4 6.08 11.59 -2.14
CA GLY A 4 5.66 12.14 -3.43
C GLY A 4 4.14 12.20 -3.60
N TRP A 5 3.39 11.36 -2.89
CA TRP A 5 1.92 11.45 -2.78
C TRP A 5 1.47 12.53 -1.78
N ASN A 6 2.40 13.10 -1.01
CA ASN A 6 2.13 13.94 0.15
C ASN A 6 1.16 13.25 1.12
N ALA A 7 1.48 12.00 1.47
CA ALA A 7 0.66 11.17 2.33
C ALA A 7 0.62 11.72 3.77
N THR A 8 -0.59 11.89 4.32
CA THR A 8 -0.78 12.40 5.68
C THR A 8 -1.01 11.28 6.69
N LEU A 9 -1.60 10.17 6.25
CA LEU A 9 -1.70 8.92 7.01
C LEU A 9 -1.09 7.77 6.20
N ILE A 10 0.03 7.26 6.70
CA ILE A 10 0.73 6.09 6.18
C ILE A 10 0.48 4.93 7.15
N VAL A 11 -0.02 3.82 6.62
CA VAL A 11 -0.24 2.59 7.39
C VAL A 11 0.56 1.47 6.76
N GLU A 12 1.28 0.70 7.58
CA GLU A 12 1.90 -0.55 7.16
C GLU A 12 1.43 -1.72 8.02
N THR A 13 1.35 -2.91 7.43
CA THR A 13 1.32 -4.17 8.19
C THR A 13 2.71 -4.79 8.17
N TRP A 14 3.19 -5.26 9.31
CA TRP A 14 4.51 -5.88 9.44
C TRP A 14 4.41 -7.25 10.10
N CYS A 15 5.17 -8.21 9.58
CA CYS A 15 5.28 -9.55 10.13
C CYS A 15 6.67 -9.78 10.73
N GLN A 16 6.74 -10.62 11.77
CA GLN A 16 8.00 -10.99 12.42
C GLN A 16 9.04 -11.49 11.41
N GLY A 17 10.28 -10.99 11.52
CA GLY A 17 11.35 -11.27 10.57
C GLY A 17 11.25 -10.51 9.23
N GLY A 18 10.26 -9.62 9.08
CA GLY A 18 10.12 -8.73 7.94
C GLY A 18 11.25 -7.70 7.86
N ASP A 19 11.57 -7.28 6.62
CA ASP A 19 12.60 -6.27 6.37
C ASP A 19 12.15 -4.89 6.89
N ILE A 20 12.93 -4.33 7.82
CA ILE A 20 12.66 -3.02 8.45
C ILE A 20 12.96 -1.83 7.53
N ALA A 21 13.69 -2.04 6.41
CA ALA A 21 14.06 -0.96 5.50
C ALA A 21 12.84 -0.22 4.93
N THR A 22 11.74 -0.94 4.65
CA THR A 22 10.47 -0.35 4.22
C THR A 22 9.93 0.60 5.29
N SER A 23 9.84 0.12 6.53
CA SER A 23 9.32 0.87 7.67
C SER A 23 10.14 2.13 7.96
N ILE A 24 11.47 2.05 7.86
CA ILE A 24 12.37 3.22 7.93
C ILE A 24 12.03 4.21 6.82
N GLY A 25 11.91 3.75 5.58
CA GLY A 25 11.56 4.59 4.43
C GLY A 25 10.19 5.28 4.58
N LEU A 26 9.20 4.58 5.14
CA LEU A 26 7.88 5.12 5.42
C LEU A 26 7.91 6.16 6.55
N ALA A 27 8.66 5.91 7.62
CA ALA A 27 8.83 6.84 8.73
C ALA A 27 9.55 8.14 8.29
N VAL A 28 10.58 8.01 7.45
CA VAL A 28 11.24 9.17 6.82
C VAL A 28 10.23 9.93 5.93
N ALA A 29 9.45 9.22 5.12
CA ALA A 29 8.44 9.84 4.28
C ALA A 29 7.37 10.60 5.08
N SER A 30 6.86 10.02 6.18
CA SER A 30 5.90 10.72 7.04
C SER A 30 6.51 11.95 7.70
N HIS A 31 7.79 11.89 8.09
CA HIS A 31 8.47 13.06 8.66
C HIS A 31 8.55 14.20 7.63
N HIS A 32 8.89 13.90 6.38
CA HIS A 32 8.95 14.89 5.30
C HIS A 32 7.58 15.51 4.96
N THR A 33 6.49 14.75 5.06
CA THR A 33 5.13 15.27 4.77
C THR A 33 4.46 15.90 5.99
N GLY A 34 5.07 15.82 7.17
CA GLY A 34 4.40 16.14 8.44
C GLY A 34 3.24 15.20 8.75
N GLY A 35 3.21 14.01 8.13
CA GLY A 35 2.19 12.99 8.30
C GLY A 35 2.46 12.06 9.48
N ARG A 36 1.59 11.07 9.63
CA ARG A 36 1.69 10.01 10.65
C ARG A 36 1.99 8.67 9.99
N HIS A 37 2.86 7.89 10.64
CA HIS A 37 3.14 6.52 10.26
C HIS A 37 2.67 5.57 11.36
N ILE A 38 1.78 4.64 11.00
CA ILE A 38 1.25 3.60 11.87
C ILE A 38 1.70 2.24 11.34
N CYS A 39 2.31 1.43 12.19
CA CYS A 39 2.65 0.04 11.91
C CYS A 39 1.70 -0.89 12.69
N ILE A 40 1.08 -1.84 12.01
CA ILE A 40 0.23 -2.87 12.61
C ILE A 40 1.02 -4.17 12.67
N VAL A 41 1.10 -4.76 13.88
CA VAL A 41 1.80 -6.02 14.15
C VAL A 41 0.85 -7.02 14.82
N PRO A 42 1.01 -8.33 14.58
CA PRO A 42 0.05 -9.33 15.04
C PRO A 42 0.04 -9.54 16.57
N ASP A 43 1.18 -9.39 17.22
CA ASP A 43 1.38 -9.72 18.64
C ASP A 43 2.49 -8.86 19.30
N GLU A 44 2.62 -8.97 20.62
CA GLU A 44 3.56 -8.17 21.42
C GLU A 44 5.03 -8.58 21.21
N GLU A 45 5.28 -9.83 20.82
CA GLU A 45 6.62 -10.30 20.43
C GLU A 45 7.07 -9.58 19.15
N SER A 46 6.21 -9.58 18.14
CA SER A 46 6.40 -8.85 16.88
C SER A 46 6.58 -7.35 17.12
N ARG A 47 5.85 -6.75 18.08
CA ARG A 47 6.05 -5.36 18.48
C ARG A 47 7.44 -5.12 19.06
N SER A 48 7.90 -6.01 19.92
CA SER A 48 9.22 -5.90 20.55
C SER A 48 10.33 -5.99 19.51
N ASP A 49 10.22 -6.95 18.58
CA ASP A 49 11.16 -7.11 17.47
C ASP A 49 11.18 -5.91 16.53
N TYR A 50 9.99 -5.42 16.14
CA TYR A 50 9.86 -4.23 15.31
C TYR A 50 10.48 -3.01 15.99
N ASN A 51 10.17 -2.77 17.27
CA ASN A 51 10.71 -1.63 18.03
C ASN A 51 12.24 -1.72 18.16
N ASN A 52 12.77 -2.91 18.44
CA ASN A 52 14.22 -3.13 18.50
C ASN A 52 14.91 -2.86 17.16
N ALA A 53 14.25 -3.17 16.04
CA ALA A 53 14.77 -2.90 14.70
C ALA A 53 14.69 -1.41 14.35
N ILE A 54 13.53 -0.76 14.55
CA ILE A 54 13.31 0.64 14.15
C ILE A 54 14.06 1.63 15.04
N THR A 55 14.22 1.36 16.34
CA THR A 55 14.89 2.27 17.29
C THR A 55 16.35 2.51 16.91
N LYS A 56 17.01 1.54 16.27
CA LYS A 56 18.39 1.69 15.75
C LYS A 56 18.52 2.81 14.70
N SER A 57 17.41 3.19 14.06
CA SER A 57 17.38 4.30 13.09
C SER A 57 17.11 5.68 13.73
N GLY A 58 16.79 5.73 15.03
CA GLY A 58 16.41 6.97 15.72
C GLY A 58 15.02 7.51 15.36
N LEU A 59 14.24 6.74 14.59
CA LEU A 59 12.88 7.10 14.18
C LEU A 59 11.85 6.55 15.18
N LEU A 60 10.77 7.30 15.36
CA LEU A 60 9.63 6.90 16.17
C LEU A 60 8.45 6.57 15.26
N VAL A 61 7.85 5.40 15.46
CA VAL A 61 6.68 4.92 14.71
C VAL A 61 5.60 4.51 15.70
N GLN A 62 4.34 4.83 15.39
CA GLN A 62 3.21 4.37 16.19
C GLN A 62 2.93 2.90 15.87
N VAL A 63 3.11 2.01 16.85
CA VAL A 63 2.85 0.57 16.68
C VAL A 63 1.53 0.19 17.35
N ILE A 64 0.65 -0.49 16.62
CA ILE A 64 -0.60 -1.05 17.11
C ILE A 64 -0.51 -2.57 17.04
N VAL A 65 -0.76 -3.23 18.17
CA VAL A 65 -0.82 -4.70 18.24
C VAL A 65 -2.26 -5.15 18.02
N GLY A 66 -2.46 -6.10 17.11
CA GLY A 66 -3.76 -6.70 16.87
C GLY A 66 -3.86 -7.35 15.49
N GLY A 67 -4.97 -8.02 15.26
CA GLY A 67 -5.28 -8.56 13.94
C GLY A 67 -5.34 -7.43 12.90
N PRO A 68 -4.69 -7.61 11.73
CA PRO A 68 -4.51 -6.52 10.78
C PRO A 68 -5.85 -6.05 10.18
N VAL A 69 -6.86 -6.91 10.13
CA VAL A 69 -8.19 -6.55 9.62
C VAL A 69 -8.95 -5.70 10.62
N GLU A 70 -9.00 -6.12 11.88
CA GLU A 70 -9.72 -5.45 12.96
C GLU A 70 -9.13 -4.06 13.24
N VAL A 71 -7.80 -3.95 13.26
CA VAL A 71 -7.12 -2.66 13.42
C VAL A 71 -7.41 -1.76 12.23
N MET A 72 -7.37 -2.29 11.00
CA MET A 72 -7.61 -1.53 9.77
C MET A 72 -9.04 -0.97 9.70
N GLU A 73 -10.05 -1.70 10.19
CA GLU A 73 -11.45 -1.22 10.28
C GLU A 73 -11.59 0.01 11.18
N GLY A 74 -10.74 0.15 12.20
CA GLY A 74 -10.73 1.29 13.11
C GLY A 74 -10.04 2.53 12.56
N LEU A 75 -9.29 2.41 11.47
CA LEU A 75 -8.57 3.54 10.86
C LEU A 75 -9.41 4.18 9.75
N ASP A 76 -9.28 5.50 9.60
CA ASP A 76 -9.95 6.28 8.55
C ASP A 76 -8.97 7.29 7.95
N GLY A 77 -9.22 7.68 6.70
CA GLY A 77 -8.40 8.66 6.00
C GLY A 77 -7.04 8.13 5.55
N ILE A 78 -6.94 6.84 5.22
CA ILE A 78 -5.66 6.25 4.80
C ILE A 78 -5.29 6.77 3.40
N ASP A 79 -4.13 7.40 3.29
CA ASP A 79 -3.62 7.95 2.02
C ASP A 79 -2.55 7.06 1.39
N PHE A 80 -1.85 6.26 2.20
CA PHE A 80 -0.82 5.34 1.76
C PHE A 80 -0.85 4.07 2.61
N LEU A 81 -1.02 2.91 1.99
CA LEU A 81 -1.08 1.62 2.66
C LEU A 81 -0.02 0.67 2.10
N VAL A 82 0.78 0.08 2.97
CA VAL A 82 1.69 -1.03 2.63
C VAL A 82 1.24 -2.29 3.35
N VAL A 83 1.03 -3.36 2.59
CA VAL A 83 0.67 -4.67 3.12
C VAL A 83 1.85 -5.62 2.92
N ASP A 84 2.52 -5.99 4.02
CA ASP A 84 3.65 -6.94 4.06
C ASP A 84 3.29 -8.16 4.93
N CYS A 85 2.19 -8.82 4.59
CA CYS A 85 1.73 -10.04 5.27
C CYS A 85 1.51 -11.20 4.27
N LYS A 86 0.74 -12.22 4.65
CA LYS A 86 0.43 -13.32 3.72
C LYS A 86 -0.54 -12.86 2.64
N GLN A 87 -0.38 -13.40 1.43
CA GLN A 87 -1.23 -13.06 0.28
C GLN A 87 -2.74 -13.23 0.56
N GLU A 88 -3.10 -14.24 1.36
CA GLU A 88 -4.48 -14.53 1.76
C GLU A 88 -5.15 -13.40 2.55
N GLU A 89 -4.34 -12.58 3.23
CA GLU A 89 -4.80 -11.48 4.07
C GLU A 89 -4.88 -10.16 3.31
N TYR A 90 -4.22 -10.06 2.14
CA TYR A 90 -4.19 -8.83 1.34
C TYR A 90 -5.61 -8.40 0.98
N GLU A 91 -6.40 -9.33 0.46
CA GLU A 91 -7.76 -9.04 0.04
C GLU A 91 -8.62 -8.55 1.20
N ARG A 92 -8.47 -9.15 2.38
CA ARG A 92 -9.25 -8.80 3.57
C ARG A 92 -8.90 -7.41 4.07
N ILE A 93 -7.60 -7.12 4.18
CA ILE A 93 -7.09 -5.82 4.63
C ILE A 93 -7.50 -4.71 3.66
N LEU A 94 -7.32 -4.94 2.35
CA LEU A 94 -7.64 -3.93 1.33
C LEU A 94 -9.15 -3.62 1.27
N ARG A 95 -10.02 -4.61 1.52
CA ARG A 95 -11.48 -4.41 1.52
C ARG A 95 -11.98 -3.57 2.69
N VAL A 96 -11.37 -3.70 3.86
CA VAL A 96 -11.78 -2.95 5.06
C VAL A 96 -11.11 -1.59 5.18
N ALA A 97 -10.04 -1.34 4.41
CA ALA A 97 -9.29 -0.09 4.44
C ALA A 97 -10.15 1.12 4.02
N LYS A 98 -10.34 2.06 4.96
CA LYS A 98 -11.06 3.32 4.71
C LYS A 98 -10.10 4.37 4.16
N LEU A 99 -10.12 4.49 2.83
CA LEU A 99 -9.25 5.40 2.09
C LEU A 99 -9.67 6.87 2.25
N GLY A 100 -8.69 7.77 2.21
CA GLY A 100 -8.90 9.21 2.26
C GLY A 100 -9.71 9.78 1.09
N GLN A 101 -10.28 10.97 1.30
CA GLN A 101 -11.10 11.67 0.30
C GLN A 101 -10.35 12.00 -0.99
N ARG A 102 -9.01 12.09 -0.94
CA ARG A 102 -8.15 12.35 -2.10
C ARG A 102 -7.81 11.09 -2.90
N GLY A 103 -8.24 9.92 -2.42
CA GLY A 103 -7.73 8.63 -2.88
C GLY A 103 -6.49 8.20 -2.10
N ALA A 104 -5.92 7.06 -2.47
CA ALA A 104 -4.79 6.48 -1.77
C ALA A 104 -3.87 5.70 -2.72
N VAL A 105 -2.65 5.45 -2.27
CA VAL A 105 -1.73 4.50 -2.91
C VAL A 105 -1.64 3.25 -2.04
N LEU A 106 -1.98 2.11 -2.62
CA LEU A 106 -1.93 0.79 -1.99
C LEU A 106 -0.72 0.04 -2.55
N VAL A 107 0.02 -0.64 -1.68
CA VAL A 107 1.23 -1.37 -2.02
C VAL A 107 1.17 -2.75 -1.36
N CYS A 108 1.30 -3.81 -2.15
CA CYS A 108 1.41 -5.18 -1.67
C CYS A 108 2.83 -5.69 -1.93
N LYS A 109 3.57 -5.98 -0.86
CA LYS A 109 4.92 -6.56 -0.93
C LYS A 109 4.83 -8.06 -1.16
N ASN A 110 5.89 -8.69 -1.68
CA ASN A 110 5.93 -10.14 -1.95
C ASN A 110 4.75 -10.64 -2.80
N ALA A 111 4.21 -9.76 -3.66
CA ALA A 111 3.13 -10.12 -4.56
C ALA A 111 3.72 -11.01 -5.66
N SER A 112 3.27 -12.26 -5.75
CA SER A 112 3.62 -13.14 -6.86
C SER A 112 2.48 -13.12 -7.88
N PRO A 113 2.76 -12.96 -9.18
CA PRO A 113 1.75 -13.20 -10.20
C PRO A 113 1.47 -14.70 -10.22
N ARG A 114 0.39 -15.15 -9.54
CA ARG A 114 -0.09 -16.52 -9.73
C ARG A 114 -0.76 -16.61 -11.10
N ASP A 115 -0.38 -17.63 -11.87
CA ASP A 115 -1.18 -18.22 -12.95
C ASP A 115 -1.64 -17.26 -14.07
N GLY A 116 -0.81 -16.28 -14.45
CA GLY A 116 -1.05 -15.44 -15.63
C GLY A 116 -2.23 -14.46 -15.52
N LEU A 117 -2.92 -14.45 -14.38
CA LEU A 117 -3.94 -13.48 -14.02
C LEU A 117 -3.33 -12.57 -12.94
N GLY A 118 -2.92 -11.37 -13.34
CA GLY A 118 -2.33 -10.40 -12.41
C GLY A 118 -3.24 -10.12 -11.21
N PHE A 119 -2.67 -9.59 -10.13
CA PHE A 119 -3.41 -9.18 -8.94
C PHE A 119 -4.54 -8.22 -9.32
N GLU A 120 -5.79 -8.68 -9.24
CA GLU A 120 -6.95 -7.91 -9.67
C GLU A 120 -7.37 -6.89 -8.62
N TRP A 121 -6.70 -5.74 -8.60
CA TRP A 121 -7.09 -4.63 -7.72
C TRP A 121 -8.59 -4.30 -7.80
N GLN A 122 -9.22 -4.47 -8.97
CA GLN A 122 -10.64 -4.17 -9.19
C GLN A 122 -11.61 -5.01 -8.35
N SER A 123 -11.22 -6.23 -7.94
CA SER A 123 -12.05 -7.08 -7.09
C SER A 123 -11.83 -6.84 -5.59
N LEU A 124 -10.80 -6.06 -5.22
CA LEU A 124 -10.35 -5.88 -3.85
C LEU A 124 -10.70 -4.51 -3.26
N VAL A 125 -10.87 -3.51 -4.13
CA VAL A 125 -11.21 -2.15 -3.71
C VAL A 125 -12.73 -1.96 -3.77
N ASP A 126 -13.30 -1.33 -2.74
CA ASP A 126 -14.74 -0.97 -2.67
C ASP A 126 -15.21 -0.37 -4.01
N TRP A 127 -16.36 -0.84 -4.51
CA TRP A 127 -16.93 -0.47 -5.82
C TRP A 127 -17.06 1.05 -6.03
N LYS A 128 -17.11 1.81 -4.92
CA LYS A 128 -17.17 3.28 -4.93
C LYS A 128 -15.85 3.96 -5.26
N SER A 129 -14.73 3.23 -5.26
CA SER A 129 -13.40 3.76 -5.51
C SER A 129 -12.89 3.22 -6.83
N ARG A 130 -12.33 4.10 -7.67
CA ARG A 130 -11.83 3.73 -8.99
C ARG A 130 -10.32 3.56 -8.94
N ILE A 131 -9.81 2.43 -9.44
CA ILE A 131 -8.37 2.29 -9.71
C ILE A 131 -8.01 3.20 -10.89
N VAL A 132 -7.10 4.13 -10.63
CA VAL A 132 -6.61 5.09 -11.61
C VAL A 132 -5.48 4.47 -12.41
N ARG A 133 -4.58 3.76 -11.73
CA ARG A 133 -3.42 3.07 -12.31
C ARG A 133 -2.96 1.97 -11.35
N SER A 134 -2.54 0.85 -11.90
CA SER A 134 -1.79 -0.17 -11.17
C SER A 134 -0.49 -0.50 -11.91
N VAL A 135 0.49 -1.01 -11.19
CA VAL A 135 1.76 -1.48 -11.74
C VAL A 135 2.32 -2.59 -10.86
N PHE A 136 2.77 -3.66 -11.50
CA PHE A 136 3.61 -4.66 -10.89
C PHE A 136 5.07 -4.36 -11.17
N LEU A 137 5.91 -4.40 -10.14
CA LEU A 137 7.35 -4.22 -10.23
C LEU A 137 8.05 -5.50 -9.77
N PRO A 138 8.91 -6.12 -10.61
CA PRO A 138 9.66 -7.33 -10.25
C PRO A 138 10.87 -7.01 -9.36
N VAL A 139 10.65 -6.27 -8.27
CA VAL A 139 11.68 -5.89 -7.29
C VAL A 139 11.56 -6.73 -6.03
N GLY A 140 12.69 -7.25 -5.53
CA GLY A 140 12.69 -8.19 -4.40
C GLY A 140 11.90 -9.46 -4.72
N LYS A 141 10.86 -9.76 -3.93
CA LYS A 141 9.93 -10.88 -4.16
C LYS A 141 8.68 -10.48 -4.96
N GLY A 142 8.70 -9.30 -5.59
CA GLY A 142 7.57 -8.70 -6.30
C GLY A 142 6.87 -7.63 -5.46
N LEU A 143 6.43 -6.57 -6.12
CA LEU A 143 5.78 -5.41 -5.52
C LEU A 143 4.63 -4.98 -6.41
N ASP A 144 3.41 -5.07 -5.91
CA ASP A 144 2.24 -4.57 -6.63
C ASP A 144 1.79 -3.24 -6.04
N ILE A 145 1.48 -2.27 -6.90
CA ILE A 145 1.14 -0.91 -6.51
C ILE A 145 -0.13 -0.49 -7.24
N ALA A 146 -1.13 0.01 -6.52
CA ALA A 146 -2.31 0.64 -7.09
C ALA A 146 -2.53 2.04 -6.55
N HIS A 147 -2.77 2.97 -7.47
CA HIS A 147 -3.35 4.27 -7.16
C HIS A 147 -4.88 4.16 -7.28
N VAL A 148 -5.54 4.33 -6.14
CA VAL A 148 -7.00 4.40 -6.02
C VAL A 148 -7.43 5.86 -5.94
N GLY A 149 -8.30 6.27 -6.84
CA GLY A 149 -8.81 7.63 -6.90
C GLY A 149 -9.88 7.93 -5.84
N ALA A 150 -10.07 9.21 -5.57
CA ALA A 150 -11.10 9.74 -4.67
C ALA A 150 -12.51 9.18 -4.92
N LYS A 151 -13.27 8.97 -3.84
CA LYS A 151 -14.69 8.63 -3.87
C LYS A 151 -15.54 9.87 -4.23
N THR A 152 -15.50 10.34 -5.48
CA THR A 152 -16.42 11.41 -5.94
C THR A 152 -16.94 11.19 -7.37
N GLY A 153 -18.24 11.50 -7.53
CA GLY A 153 -19.05 11.15 -8.69
C GLY A 153 -18.56 11.72 -10.02
N ASN A 154 -18.63 10.87 -11.05
CA ASN A 154 -18.68 11.21 -12.47
C ASN A 154 -17.82 12.40 -12.91
N VAL A 155 -16.51 12.35 -12.63
CA VAL A 155 -15.57 13.25 -13.33
C VAL A 155 -15.50 12.79 -14.78
N LYS A 156 -16.21 13.49 -15.67
CA LYS A 156 -16.11 13.36 -17.14
C LYS A 156 -14.63 13.40 -17.52
N GLY A 157 -14.08 12.21 -17.77
CA GLY A 157 -12.67 12.05 -18.09
C GLY A 157 -12.34 12.67 -19.43
N ASP A 158 -11.35 13.55 -19.43
CA ASP A 158 -10.77 14.17 -20.61
C ASP A 158 -10.39 13.12 -21.68
N LYS A 159 -10.61 13.47 -22.95
CA LYS A 159 -10.61 12.55 -24.10
C LYS A 159 -9.22 12.11 -24.56
N ARG A 160 -8.16 12.40 -23.80
CA ARG A 160 -6.76 12.12 -24.15
C ARG A 160 -6.15 11.21 -23.08
N LYS A 161 -6.41 9.90 -23.17
CA LYS A 161 -5.88 8.92 -22.21
C LYS A 161 -4.70 8.19 -22.82
N TRP A 162 -3.56 8.28 -22.13
CA TRP A 162 -2.43 7.38 -22.35
C TRP A 162 -2.69 6.09 -21.57
N ILE A 163 -2.65 4.96 -22.25
CA ILE A 163 -2.72 3.62 -21.68
C ILE A 163 -1.28 3.13 -21.59
N LYS A 164 -0.81 2.82 -20.38
CA LYS A 164 0.51 2.24 -20.14
C LYS A 164 0.29 0.81 -19.64
N HIS A 165 0.87 -0.15 -20.33
CA HIS A 165 0.91 -1.57 -19.94
C HIS A 165 2.36 -1.95 -19.71
N ILE A 166 2.64 -2.70 -18.65
CA ILE A 166 3.98 -3.24 -18.38
C ILE A 166 3.83 -4.75 -18.41
N ASP A 167 4.62 -5.40 -19.26
CA ASP A 167 4.66 -6.86 -19.33
C ASP A 167 5.25 -7.41 -18.02
N THR A 168 4.55 -8.35 -17.39
CA THR A 168 4.91 -8.88 -16.07
C THR A 168 6.06 -9.88 -16.11
N GLN A 169 6.40 -10.43 -17.28
CA GLN A 169 7.49 -11.37 -17.47
C GLN A 169 8.77 -10.69 -17.96
N SER A 170 8.67 -9.79 -18.94
CA SER A 170 9.80 -9.10 -19.57
C SER A 170 10.11 -7.75 -18.93
N GLY A 171 9.14 -7.12 -18.25
CA GLY A 171 9.26 -5.76 -17.72
C GLY A 171 9.16 -4.66 -18.79
N GLU A 172 8.82 -5.01 -20.03
CA GLU A 172 8.72 -4.06 -21.14
C GLU A 172 7.52 -3.11 -20.98
N GLU A 173 7.73 -1.84 -21.32
CA GLU A 173 6.71 -0.80 -21.25
C GLU A 173 6.06 -0.57 -22.62
N PHE A 174 4.74 -0.74 -22.68
CA PHE A 174 3.90 -0.41 -23.82
C PHE A 174 3.05 0.81 -23.52
N VAL A 175 3.18 1.85 -24.35
CA VAL A 175 2.41 3.09 -24.19
C VAL A 175 1.55 3.33 -25.44
N ILE A 176 0.24 3.34 -25.25
CA ILE A 176 -0.75 3.56 -26.32
C ILE A 176 -1.48 4.86 -26.06
N ARG A 177 -1.55 5.72 -27.07
CA ARG A 177 -2.34 6.96 -27.04
C ARG A 177 -3.73 6.69 -27.62
N LYS A 178 -4.78 7.04 -26.88
CA LYS A 178 -6.17 7.00 -27.36
C LYS A 178 -6.54 8.28 -28.12
#